data_AF-A0A0B2VXY4-F1
#
_entry.id   AF-A0A0B2VXY4-F1
#
_cell.length_a   1.000
_cell.length_b   1.000
_cell.length_c   1.000
_cell.angle_alpha   90.00
_cell.angle_beta   90.00
_cell.angle_gamma   90.00
#
_symmetry.space_group_name_H-M   'P 1'
#
loop_
_entity.id
_entity.type
_entity.pdbx_description
1 polymer ?
#
loop_
_entity_poly.entity_id
_entity_poly.type
_entity_poly.pdbx_seq_one_letter_code
_entity_poly.pdbx_strand_id
1 'polypeptide(L)'
;MMKSSLTRPTAGAGRESLSQAKTKGATSHPCTGLNAKAGHIYEIINTSKGFYYSPVDPKYRSLMNIPFRIGGAAGNEELESKFVAGALQLGMIGLKGHRSVGGIRASLYNAITMEETMKLGDYMKDFFEKNADY
;
A
#
# COMPACT_ATOMS: atom_id res chain seq x y z
N MET A 1 -43.60 55.71 -1.03
CA MET A 1 -43.23 55.28 0.34
C MET A 1 -43.09 53.77 0.34
N MET A 2 -42.08 53.26 1.07
CA MET A 2 -41.89 51.86 1.55
C MET A 2 -40.88 50.94 0.81
N LYS A 3 -39.63 50.97 1.31
CA LYS A 3 -38.72 49.87 1.77
C LYS A 3 -38.39 48.77 0.74
N SER A 4 -37.17 48.68 0.17
CA SER A 4 -35.86 48.29 0.74
C SER A 4 -35.85 46.97 1.53
N SER A 5 -35.39 45.89 0.88
CA SER A 5 -34.72 44.77 1.56
C SER A 5 -33.82 44.00 0.57
N LEU A 6 -32.50 44.16 0.74
CA LEU A 6 -31.46 43.36 0.10
C LEU A 6 -31.53 41.90 0.53
N THR A 7 -31.44 40.97 -0.42
CA THR A 7 -31.09 39.56 -0.20
C THR A 7 -29.73 39.29 -0.84
N ARG A 8 -28.82 38.68 -0.07
CA ARG A 8 -27.44 38.34 -0.47
C ARG A 8 -27.41 37.11 -1.38
N PRO A 9 -26.49 37.01 -2.37
CA PRO A 9 -26.19 35.74 -3.02
C PRO A 9 -25.08 34.99 -2.26
N THR A 10 -25.30 33.72 -1.96
CA THR A 10 -24.29 32.79 -1.45
C THR A 10 -23.68 32.00 -2.61
N ALA A 11 -22.35 32.02 -2.69
CA ALA A 11 -21.53 31.25 -3.61
C ALA A 11 -21.59 29.75 -3.33
N GLY A 12 -21.57 28.93 -4.39
CA GLY A 12 -21.40 27.48 -4.32
C GLY A 12 -20.86 26.96 -5.65
N ALA A 13 -19.55 26.69 -5.67
CA ALA A 13 -18.82 26.15 -6.81
C ALA A 13 -19.13 24.65 -7.03
N GLY A 14 -19.21 24.21 -8.29
CA GLY A 14 -19.26 22.80 -8.64
C GLY A 14 -18.70 22.60 -10.05
N ARG A 15 -17.45 22.14 -10.14
CA ARG A 15 -16.75 21.81 -11.38
C ARG A 15 -17.38 20.54 -11.97
N GLU A 16 -18.02 20.66 -13.13
CA GLU A 16 -18.31 19.50 -13.97
C GLU A 16 -17.06 19.18 -14.82
N SER A 17 -16.42 18.05 -14.53
CA SER A 17 -15.36 17.52 -15.38
C SER A 17 -15.54 16.02 -15.58
N LEU A 18 -15.69 15.67 -16.87
CA LEU A 18 -15.18 14.46 -17.51
C LEU A 18 -15.97 13.17 -17.30
N SER A 19 -17.03 13.04 -18.08
CA SER A 19 -17.44 11.76 -18.65
C SER A 19 -16.39 11.28 -19.67
N GLN A 20 -15.70 10.18 -19.40
CA GLN A 20 -15.30 9.13 -20.35
C GLN A 20 -14.37 8.12 -19.64
N ALA A 21 -14.97 7.10 -19.03
CA ALA A 21 -14.24 5.89 -18.65
C ALA A 21 -14.33 4.88 -19.80
N LYS A 22 -13.23 4.72 -20.53
CA LYS A 22 -13.03 3.69 -21.56
C LYS A 22 -13.09 2.30 -20.94
N THR A 23 -13.85 1.43 -21.58
CA THR A 23 -13.85 -0.03 -21.43
C THR A 23 -12.43 -0.57 -21.63
N LYS A 24 -11.88 -1.26 -20.63
CA LYS A 24 -10.69 -2.11 -20.79
C LYS A 24 -10.86 -3.38 -19.95
N GLY A 25 -10.88 -4.51 -20.65
CA GLY A 25 -10.41 -5.81 -20.17
C GLY A 25 -11.20 -6.43 -19.02
N ALA A 26 -11.96 -7.48 -19.33
CA ALA A 26 -12.33 -8.49 -18.35
C ALA A 26 -11.04 -9.18 -17.84
N THR A 27 -10.43 -8.66 -16.79
CA THR A 27 -9.58 -9.44 -15.90
C THR A 27 -10.44 -9.81 -14.69
N SER A 28 -10.42 -11.09 -14.35
CA SER A 28 -11.05 -11.68 -13.17
C SER A 28 -11.05 -10.70 -11.99
N HIS A 29 -12.24 -10.36 -11.48
CA HIS A 29 -12.35 -9.54 -10.28
C HIS A 29 -11.53 -10.23 -9.17
N PRO A 30 -10.41 -9.64 -8.71
CA PRO A 30 -9.64 -10.24 -7.64
C PRO A 30 -10.52 -10.22 -6.39
N CYS A 31 -10.63 -11.35 -5.69
CA CYS A 31 -11.42 -11.48 -4.46
C CYS A 31 -11.30 -10.21 -3.61
N THR A 32 -12.35 -9.39 -3.59
CA THR A 32 -12.31 -8.04 -3.03
C THR A 32 -12.45 -8.14 -1.52
N GLY A 33 -11.34 -8.31 -0.81
CA GLY A 33 -11.39 -8.48 0.64
C GLY A 33 -10.03 -8.30 1.30
N LEU A 34 -10.05 -7.90 2.56
CA LEU A 34 -8.85 -7.74 3.38
C LEU A 34 -8.01 -9.02 3.45
N ASN A 35 -8.68 -10.18 3.52
CA ASN A 35 -8.01 -11.49 3.48
C ASN A 35 -7.21 -11.72 2.20
N ALA A 36 -7.76 -11.35 1.04
CA ALA A 36 -7.08 -11.53 -0.23
C ALA A 36 -5.87 -10.59 -0.37
N LYS A 37 -6.03 -9.32 0.05
CA LYS A 37 -4.94 -8.34 0.08
C LYS A 37 -3.80 -8.81 0.97
N ALA A 38 -4.12 -9.18 2.21
CA ALA A 38 -3.13 -9.64 3.17
C ALA A 38 -2.47 -10.95 2.74
N GLY A 39 -3.27 -11.90 2.23
CA GLY A 39 -2.79 -13.17 1.70
C GLY A 39 -1.76 -12.98 0.59
N HIS A 40 -2.01 -12.07 -0.35
CA HIS A 40 -1.07 -11.77 -1.43
C HIS A 40 0.30 -11.28 -0.93
N ILE A 41 0.30 -10.35 0.04
CA ILE A 41 1.56 -9.85 0.62
C ILE A 41 2.27 -10.95 1.43
N TYR A 42 1.53 -11.72 2.23
CA TYR A 42 2.11 -12.80 3.03
C TYR A 42 2.66 -13.95 2.18
N GLU A 43 2.04 -14.24 1.04
CA GLU A 43 2.55 -15.21 0.08
C GLU A 43 3.94 -14.81 -0.41
N ILE A 44 4.11 -13.55 -0.84
CA ILE A 44 5.40 -13.02 -1.28
C ILE A 44 6.45 -13.13 -0.17
N ILE A 45 6.09 -12.77 1.07
CA ILE A 45 6.99 -12.91 2.23
C ILE A 45 7.42 -14.36 2.41
N ASN A 46 6.48 -15.31 2.39
CA ASN A 46 6.78 -16.72 2.58
C ASN A 46 7.61 -17.31 1.42
N THR A 47 7.43 -16.85 0.19
CA THR A 47 8.17 -17.34 -0.99
C THR A 47 9.56 -16.70 -1.17
N SER A 48 9.87 -15.65 -0.39
CA SER A 48 11.10 -14.85 -0.53
C SER A 48 12.39 -15.53 -0.03
N LYS A 49 12.35 -16.84 0.27
CA LYS A 49 13.50 -17.62 0.78
C LYS A 49 14.20 -16.99 2.00
N GLY A 50 13.47 -16.24 2.82
CA GLY A 50 13.98 -15.58 4.03
C GLY A 50 14.47 -14.15 3.81
N PHE A 51 14.43 -13.62 2.59
CA PHE A 51 14.76 -12.22 2.32
C PHE A 51 13.78 -11.27 3.00
N TYR A 52 12.48 -11.52 2.86
CA TYR A 52 11.46 -10.86 3.66
C TYR A 52 11.13 -11.72 4.88
N TYR A 53 11.20 -11.13 6.07
CA TYR A 53 10.95 -11.83 7.32
C TYR A 53 9.85 -11.13 8.13
N SER A 54 8.76 -11.84 8.41
CA SER A 54 7.74 -11.38 9.37
C SER A 54 8.09 -11.92 10.76
N PRO A 55 8.28 -11.07 11.79
CA PRO A 55 8.54 -11.52 13.17
C PRO A 55 7.30 -12.10 13.86
N VAL A 56 6.12 -12.01 13.21
CA VAL A 56 4.85 -12.48 13.76
C VAL A 56 4.57 -13.91 13.31
N ASP A 57 4.27 -14.77 14.29
CA ASP A 57 3.84 -16.14 14.07
C ASP A 57 2.63 -16.19 13.10
N PRO A 58 2.64 -17.08 12.09
CA PRO A 58 1.54 -17.25 11.13
C PRO A 58 0.13 -17.24 11.74
N LYS A 59 -0.06 -17.82 12.94
CA LYS A 59 -1.36 -17.90 13.60
C LYS A 59 -1.89 -16.54 14.09
N TYR A 60 -1.01 -15.58 14.34
CA TYR A 60 -1.36 -14.27 14.91
C TYR A 60 -1.11 -13.11 13.94
N ARG A 61 -0.90 -13.42 12.65
CA ARG A 61 -0.67 -12.41 11.60
C ARG A 61 -1.88 -11.50 11.43
N SER A 62 -1.64 -10.19 11.48
CA SER A 62 -2.67 -9.19 11.24
C SER A 62 -2.96 -9.06 9.75
N LEU A 63 -4.23 -9.00 9.39
CA LEU A 63 -4.63 -8.75 8.01
C LEU A 63 -4.52 -7.26 7.62
N MET A 64 -4.60 -6.37 8.61
CA MET A 64 -4.60 -4.92 8.40
C MET A 64 -3.20 -4.34 8.35
N ASN A 65 -2.28 -4.92 9.11
CA ASN A 65 -1.02 -4.26 9.40
C ASN A 65 0.09 -5.29 9.41
N ILE A 66 0.84 -5.37 8.32
CA ILE A 66 1.81 -6.43 8.04
C ILE A 66 3.22 -5.88 8.27
N PRO A 67 3.81 -6.10 9.47
CA PRO A 67 5.21 -5.80 9.71
C PRO A 67 6.10 -6.86 9.07
N PHE A 68 7.16 -6.44 8.40
CA PHE A 68 8.22 -7.31 7.90
C PHE A 68 9.58 -6.60 7.87
N ARG A 69 10.64 -7.38 7.93
CA ARG A 69 12.04 -6.98 7.85
C ARG A 69 12.59 -7.43 6.50
N ILE A 70 13.63 -6.75 6.01
CA ILE A 70 14.31 -7.12 4.76
C ILE A 70 15.75 -7.53 5.08
N GLY A 71 16.25 -8.61 4.48
CA GLY A 71 17.60 -9.14 4.76
C GLY A 71 17.63 -10.11 5.93
N GLY A 72 16.55 -10.89 6.14
CA GLY A 72 16.48 -11.92 7.18
C GLY A 72 15.91 -11.43 8.52
N ALA A 73 16.05 -12.28 9.54
CA ALA A 73 15.41 -12.09 10.85
C ALA A 73 15.94 -10.87 11.63
N ALA A 74 17.23 -10.56 11.49
CA ALA A 74 17.83 -9.37 12.08
C ALA A 74 17.44 -8.09 11.31
N GLY A 75 17.05 -8.23 10.04
CA GLY A 75 16.85 -7.13 9.11
C GLY A 75 18.15 -6.41 8.75
N ASN A 76 18.14 -5.73 7.61
CA ASN A 76 19.22 -4.90 7.13
C ASN A 76 18.70 -3.48 6.86
N GLU A 77 19.19 -2.52 7.62
CA GLU A 77 18.72 -1.14 7.58
C GLU A 77 19.01 -0.44 6.25
N GLU A 78 20.08 -0.82 5.55
CA GLU A 78 20.41 -0.27 4.23
C GLU A 78 19.41 -0.73 3.18
N LEU A 79 19.05 -2.02 3.17
CA LEU A 79 18.01 -2.54 2.29
C LEU A 79 16.64 -1.96 2.62
N GLU A 80 16.29 -1.89 3.90
CA GLU A 80 15.02 -1.31 4.34
C GLU A 80 14.92 0.16 3.91
N SER A 81 16.01 0.91 4.01
CA SER A 81 16.08 2.29 3.53
C SER A 81 15.96 2.39 2.00
N LYS A 82 16.65 1.52 1.24
CA LYS A 82 16.54 1.45 -0.22
C LYS A 82 15.12 1.10 -0.67
N PHE A 83 14.47 0.17 0.02
CA PHE A 83 13.09 -0.22 -0.26
C PHE A 83 12.13 0.95 -0.01
N VAL A 84 12.24 1.64 1.14
CA VAL A 84 11.37 2.79 1.44
C VAL A 84 11.58 3.92 0.42
N ALA A 85 12.83 4.17 -0.01
CA ALA A 85 13.14 5.17 -1.01
C ALA A 85 12.55 4.81 -2.39
N GLY A 86 12.67 3.55 -2.82
CA GLY A 86 12.10 3.09 -4.09
C GLY A 86 10.57 3.09 -4.07
N ALA A 87 9.96 2.67 -2.96
CA ALA A 87 8.52 2.70 -2.80
C ALA A 87 7.97 4.14 -2.84
N LEU A 88 8.69 5.10 -2.25
CA LEU A 88 8.34 6.52 -2.30
C LEU A 88 8.34 7.06 -3.75
N GLN A 89 9.29 6.63 -4.58
CA GLN A 89 9.34 7.00 -6.00
C GLN A 89 8.14 6.47 -6.79
N LEU A 90 7.57 5.34 -6.36
CA LEU A 90 6.36 4.76 -6.93
C LEU A 90 5.06 5.35 -6.32
N GLY A 91 5.18 6.37 -5.47
CA GLY A 91 4.05 7.00 -4.78
C GLY A 91 3.48 6.18 -3.62
N MET A 92 4.16 5.12 -3.19
CA MET A 92 3.75 4.29 -2.06
C MET A 92 4.30 4.89 -0.76
N ILE A 93 3.44 5.64 -0.06
CA ILE A 93 3.79 6.32 1.19
C ILE A 93 3.39 5.50 2.42
N GLY A 94 4.05 5.75 3.56
CA GLY A 94 3.66 5.17 4.86
C GLY A 94 4.15 3.74 5.13
N LEU A 95 5.07 3.22 4.31
CA LEU A 95 5.65 1.88 4.47
C LEU A 95 6.76 1.82 5.53
N LYS A 96 7.31 2.97 5.96
CA LYS A 96 8.38 3.02 6.95
C LYS A 96 7.90 2.48 8.31
N GLY A 97 8.61 1.49 8.85
CA GLY A 97 8.35 0.91 10.16
C GLY A 97 8.58 1.88 11.33
N HIS A 98 8.20 1.45 12.54
CA HIS A 98 8.34 2.27 13.74
C HIS A 98 9.82 2.44 14.12
N ARG A 99 10.22 3.65 14.54
CA ARG A 99 11.63 3.98 14.89
C ARG A 99 12.31 2.98 15.82
N SER A 100 11.57 2.42 16.79
CA SER A 100 12.12 1.49 17.79
C SER A 100 12.21 0.03 17.31
N VAL A 101 11.42 -0.34 16.31
CA VAL A 101 11.33 -1.73 15.83
C VAL A 101 11.99 -1.88 14.47
N GLY A 102 12.31 -0.77 13.78
CA GLY A 102 12.81 -0.72 12.40
C GLY A 102 11.86 -1.43 11.42
N GLY A 103 12.37 -1.84 10.26
CA GLY A 103 11.61 -2.61 9.31
C GLY A 103 10.62 -1.80 8.49
N ILE A 104 9.71 -2.55 7.88
CA ILE A 104 8.69 -2.08 6.95
C ILE A 104 7.32 -2.54 7.44
N ARG A 105 6.32 -1.71 7.19
CA ARG A 105 4.96 -1.94 7.66
C ARG A 105 3.95 -1.61 6.56
N ALA A 106 3.44 -2.65 5.91
CA ALA A 106 2.36 -2.50 4.94
C ALA A 106 1.01 -2.42 5.68
N SER A 107 0.32 -1.29 5.56
CA SER A 107 -0.97 -1.06 6.21
C SER A 107 -2.08 -1.10 5.16
N LEU A 108 -2.91 -2.13 5.20
CA LEU A 108 -3.94 -2.45 4.20
C LEU A 108 -5.33 -1.99 4.66
N TYR A 109 -5.45 -0.71 5.06
CA TYR A 109 -6.73 -0.14 5.48
C TYR A 109 -7.76 -0.13 4.33
N ASN A 110 -9.02 0.13 4.66
CA ASN A 110 -10.13 0.11 3.70
C ASN A 110 -9.93 1.02 2.48
N ALA A 111 -9.18 2.11 2.63
CA ALA A 111 -8.86 3.02 1.53
C ALA A 111 -7.90 2.42 0.50
N ILE A 112 -7.10 1.42 0.88
CA ILE A 112 -6.15 0.76 -0.01
C ILE A 112 -6.91 -0.22 -0.90
N THR A 113 -6.80 -0.03 -2.20
CA THR A 113 -7.42 -0.89 -3.21
C THR A 113 -6.62 -2.18 -3.39
N MET A 114 -7.25 -3.21 -3.98
CA MET A 114 -6.54 -4.43 -4.34
C MET A 114 -5.45 -4.15 -5.40
N GLU A 115 -5.69 -3.22 -6.32
CA GLU A 115 -4.70 -2.81 -7.33
C GLU A 115 -3.45 -2.19 -6.68
N GLU A 116 -3.61 -1.32 -5.69
CA GLU A 116 -2.47 -0.77 -4.93
C GLU A 116 -1.72 -1.86 -4.16
N THR A 117 -2.45 -2.84 -3.62
CA THR A 117 -1.85 -4.00 -2.96
C THR A 117 -1.04 -4.85 -3.94
N MET A 118 -1.55 -5.08 -5.15
CA MET A 118 -0.83 -5.79 -6.21
C MET A 118 0.41 -5.01 -6.67
N LYS A 119 0.32 -3.68 -6.85
CA LYS A 119 1.49 -2.84 -7.18
C LYS A 119 2.58 -2.96 -6.12
N LEU A 120 2.21 -2.96 -4.84
CA LEU A 120 3.16 -3.20 -3.75
C LEU A 120 3.78 -4.60 -3.86
N GLY A 121 2.97 -5.62 -4.15
CA GLY A 121 3.44 -6.99 -4.34
C GLY A 121 4.43 -7.13 -5.50
N ASP A 122 4.14 -6.51 -6.64
CA ASP A 122 5.02 -6.48 -7.81
C ASP A 122 6.33 -5.76 -7.47
N TYR A 123 6.26 -4.61 -6.80
CA TYR A 123 7.44 -3.91 -6.30
C TYR A 123 8.28 -4.78 -5.34
N MET A 124 7.64 -5.52 -4.43
CA MET A 124 8.34 -6.44 -3.52
C MET A 124 9.08 -7.55 -4.28
N LYS A 125 8.50 -8.08 -5.35
CA LYS A 125 9.15 -9.10 -6.20
C LYS A 125 10.33 -8.51 -6.96
N ASP A 126 10.13 -7.36 -7.62
CA ASP A 126 11.20 -6.66 -8.34
C ASP A 126 12.37 -6.29 -7.44
N PHE A 127 12.07 -5.83 -6.21
CA PHE A 127 13.10 -5.49 -5.24
C PHE A 127 13.83 -6.73 -4.75
N PHE A 128 13.13 -7.85 -4.54
CA PHE A 128 13.75 -9.12 -4.18
C PHE A 128 14.68 -9.60 -5.30
N GLU A 129 14.25 -9.62 -6.56
CA GLU A 129 15.09 -10.08 -7.69
C GLU A 129 16.36 -9.24 -7.86
N LYS A 130 16.27 -7.92 -7.64
CA LYS A 130 17.44 -7.00 -7.74
C LYS A 130 18.41 -7.12 -6.57
N ASN A 131 17.99 -7.73 -5.46
CA ASN A 131 18.77 -7.79 -4.22
C ASN A 131 18.79 -9.21 -3.64
N ALA A 132 18.56 -10.25 -4.44
CA ALA A 132 18.41 -11.63 -3.97
C ALA A 132 19.72 -12.24 -3.46
N ASP A 133 20.87 -11.64 -3.79
CA ASP A 133 22.22 -12.07 -3.39
C ASP A 133 22.66 -11.53 -2.02
N TYR A 134 21.70 -11.24 -1.13
CA TYR A 134 21.93 -10.59 0.16
C TYR A 134 22.45 -11.51 1.27
#